data_AF-A0A7X2XTP5-F1
#
_entry.id   AF-A0A7X2XTP5-F1
#
_cell.length_a   1.000
_cell.length_b   1.000
_cell.length_c   1.000
_cell.angle_alpha   90.00
_cell.angle_beta   90.00
_cell.angle_gamma   90.00
#
_symmetry.space_group_name_H-M   'P 1'
#
loop_
_entity.id
_entity.type
_entity.pdbx_description
1 polymer ?
#
loop_
_entity_poly.entity_id
_entity_poly.type
_entity_poly.pdbx_seq_one_letter_code
_entity_poly.pdbx_strand_id
1 'polypeptide(L)'
;MKKIFVTSLVITVTLLISITAHAATYHVSHNKFGSWSMGCNIVTKGNKITTVKNLSLKPTLGSITNKSVTITSGDAHIRFTRHIQALSYHSNVKISVTGSKVYVTTN
;
A
#
# COMPACT_ATOMS: atom_id res chain seq x y z
N MET A 1 -0.22 -16.65 49.90
CA MET A 1 -1.49 -16.21 49.25
C MET A 1 -1.34 -14.95 48.40
N LYS A 2 -0.70 -13.86 48.87
CA LYS A 2 -0.49 -12.61 48.10
C LYS A 2 0.10 -12.79 46.68
N LYS A 3 1.05 -13.72 46.49
CA LYS A 3 1.72 -13.94 45.19
C LYS A 3 0.78 -14.46 44.10
N ILE A 4 -0.24 -15.26 44.45
CA ILE A 4 -1.19 -15.86 43.50
C ILE A 4 -2.15 -14.80 42.93
N PHE A 5 -2.58 -13.85 43.77
CA PHE A 5 -3.43 -12.74 43.34
C PHE A 5 -2.72 -11.79 42.39
N VAL A 6 -1.43 -11.53 42.61
CA VAL A 6 -0.64 -10.63 41.75
C VAL A 6 -0.39 -11.26 40.38
N THR A 7 -0.05 -12.56 40.31
CA THR A 7 0.11 -13.23 39.01
C THR A 7 -1.20 -13.31 38.24
N SER A 8 -2.32 -13.61 38.92
CA SER A 8 -3.63 -13.65 38.25
C SER A 8 -4.01 -12.28 37.67
N LEU A 9 -3.78 -11.19 38.41
CA LEU A 9 -4.09 -9.82 37.96
C LEU A 9 -3.26 -9.42 36.72
N VAL A 10 -1.96 -9.76 36.69
CA VAL A 10 -1.08 -9.46 35.56
C VAL A 10 -1.50 -10.23 34.30
N ILE A 11 -1.94 -11.47 34.44
CA ILE A 11 -2.43 -12.29 33.32
C ILE A 11 -3.74 -11.70 32.76
N THR A 12 -4.67 -11.30 33.64
CA THR A 12 -5.94 -10.71 33.19
C THR A 12 -5.73 -9.37 32.48
N VAL A 13 -4.82 -8.53 32.99
CA VAL A 13 -4.50 -7.23 32.37
C VAL A 13 -3.80 -7.41 31.03
N THR A 14 -2.90 -8.39 30.89
CA THR A 14 -2.25 -8.66 29.60
C THR A 14 -3.20 -9.28 28.56
N LEU A 15 -4.22 -10.05 28.98
CA LEU A 15 -5.25 -10.59 28.09
C LEU A 15 -6.23 -9.51 27.58
N LEU A 16 -6.52 -8.48 28.38
CA LEU A 16 -7.36 -7.34 28.01
C LEU A 16 -6.68 -6.37 27.03
N ILE A 17 -5.35 -6.38 26.97
CA ILE A 17 -4.58 -5.62 25.98
C ILE A 17 -4.43 -6.50 24.73
N SER A 18 -5.55 -6.82 24.09
CA SER A 18 -5.55 -7.40 22.75
C SER A 18 -5.02 -6.36 21.76
N ILE A 19 -3.70 -6.33 21.58
CA ILE A 19 -3.01 -5.61 20.52
C ILE A 19 -3.49 -6.17 19.18
N THR A 20 -4.52 -5.57 18.61
CA THR A 20 -5.00 -5.94 17.29
C THR A 20 -3.94 -5.56 16.25
N ALA A 21 -3.11 -6.51 15.87
CA ALA A 21 -2.16 -6.37 14.77
C ALA A 21 -2.93 -6.41 13.44
N HIS A 22 -3.54 -5.29 13.05
CA HIS A 22 -4.21 -5.15 11.75
C HIS A 22 -3.19 -4.86 10.65
N ALA A 23 -2.27 -5.82 10.44
CA ALA A 23 -1.44 -5.83 9.25
C ALA A 23 -2.19 -6.60 8.15
N ALA A 24 -2.53 -5.92 7.06
CA ALA A 24 -3.19 -6.55 5.92
C ALA A 24 -2.33 -6.37 4.67
N THR A 25 -2.35 -7.36 3.78
CA THR A 25 -1.73 -7.25 2.46
C THR A 25 -2.82 -7.25 1.40
N TYR A 26 -2.84 -6.24 0.54
CA TYR A 26 -3.78 -6.14 -0.57
C TYR A 26 -3.04 -6.26 -1.90
N HIS A 27 -3.62 -7.02 -2.81
CA HIS A 27 -3.21 -7.06 -4.21
C HIS A 27 -3.95 -5.96 -4.97
N VAL A 28 -3.19 -5.02 -5.54
CA VAL A 28 -3.73 -3.88 -6.28
C VAL A 28 -3.40 -4.06 -7.74
N SER A 29 -4.42 -4.06 -8.60
CA SER A 29 -4.27 -4.01 -10.05
C SER A 29 -5.05 -2.83 -10.60
N HIS A 30 -4.43 -2.11 -11.53
CA HIS A 30 -5.06 -0.99 -12.21
C HIS A 30 -4.69 -0.98 -13.68
N ASN A 31 -5.65 -0.75 -14.56
CA ASN A 31 -5.45 -0.67 -16.00
C ASN A 31 -6.02 0.65 -16.53
N LYS A 32 -5.15 1.49 -17.09
CA LYS A 32 -5.56 2.68 -17.83
C LYS A 32 -5.62 2.31 -19.30
N PHE A 33 -6.85 2.18 -19.82
CA PHE A 33 -7.12 1.64 -21.15
C PHE A 33 -6.29 2.36 -22.24
N GLY A 34 -5.66 1.56 -23.11
CA GLY A 34 -4.78 2.06 -24.18
C GLY A 34 -3.48 2.73 -23.71
N SER A 35 -3.21 2.78 -22.41
CA SER A 35 -2.12 3.55 -21.81
C SER A 35 -1.07 2.66 -21.16
N TRP A 36 -1.43 2.04 -20.05
CA TRP A 36 -0.53 1.26 -19.20
C TRP A 36 -1.34 0.46 -18.18
N SER A 37 -0.71 -0.57 -17.63
CA SER A 37 -1.23 -1.35 -16.50
C SER A 37 -0.23 -1.40 -15.36
N MET A 38 -0.74 -1.52 -14.15
CA MET A 38 0.00 -1.60 -12.91
C MET A 38 -0.49 -2.77 -12.07
N GLY A 39 0.43 -3.46 -11.43
CA GLY A 39 0.15 -4.42 -10.36
C GLY A 39 1.14 -4.23 -9.21
N CYS A 40 0.67 -4.30 -7.97
CA CYS A 40 1.55 -4.32 -6.80
C CYS A 40 0.85 -4.93 -5.58
N ASN A 41 1.66 -5.25 -4.56
CA ASN A 41 1.15 -5.65 -3.25
C ASN A 41 1.38 -4.49 -2.28
N ILE A 42 0.34 -4.03 -1.59
CA ILE A 42 0.49 -3.05 -0.52
C ILE A 42 0.35 -3.74 0.84
N VAL A 43 1.22 -3.41 1.78
CA VAL A 43 1.10 -3.81 3.18
C VAL A 43 0.58 -2.62 3.96
N THR A 44 -0.42 -2.83 4.79
CA THR A 44 -1.02 -1.78 5.61
C THR A 44 -0.86 -2.07 7.10
N LYS A 45 -0.97 -1.02 7.91
CA LYS A 45 -1.23 -1.10 9.35
C LYS A 45 -2.44 -0.21 9.63
N GLY A 46 -3.61 -0.82 9.79
CA GLY A 46 -4.89 -0.10 9.75
C GLY A 46 -5.11 0.57 8.38
N ASN A 47 -5.42 1.88 8.39
CA ASN A 47 -5.66 2.67 7.18
C ASN A 47 -4.38 3.25 6.54
N LYS A 48 -3.19 2.91 7.05
CA LYS A 48 -1.92 3.44 6.54
C LYS A 48 -1.18 2.37 5.76
N ILE A 49 -0.77 2.69 4.54
CA ILE A 49 0.16 1.87 3.76
C ILE A 49 1.56 2.06 4.36
N THR A 50 2.23 0.96 4.64
CA THR A 50 3.58 0.93 5.21
C THR A 50 4.61 0.44 4.20
N THR A 51 4.20 -0.34 3.20
CA THR A 51 5.11 -0.89 2.19
C THR A 51 4.38 -1.15 0.89
N VAL A 52 5.08 -0.97 -0.23
CA VAL A 52 4.67 -1.45 -1.56
C VAL A 52 5.71 -2.49 -2.01
N LYS A 53 5.24 -3.65 -2.48
CA LYS A 53 6.07 -4.76 -2.95
C LYS A 53 5.65 -5.17 -4.36
N ASN A 54 6.58 -5.77 -5.09
CA ASN A 54 6.34 -6.40 -6.39
C ASN A 54 5.66 -5.46 -7.41
N LEU A 55 6.09 -4.19 -7.45
CA LEU A 55 5.54 -3.23 -8.41
C LEU A 55 5.88 -3.66 -9.84
N SER A 56 4.84 -3.98 -10.59
CA SER A 56 4.87 -4.20 -12.03
C SER A 56 4.18 -3.04 -12.73
N LEU A 57 4.88 -2.45 -13.71
CA LEU A 57 4.35 -1.40 -14.58
C LEU A 57 4.60 -1.84 -16.02
N LYS A 58 3.52 -1.95 -16.79
CA LYS A 58 3.58 -2.39 -18.19
C LYS A 58 2.94 -1.32 -19.08
N PRO A 59 3.68 -0.72 -20.02
CA PRO A 59 3.07 0.16 -21.02
C PRO A 59 2.23 -0.67 -22.00
N THR A 60 1.18 -0.08 -22.55
CA THR A 60 0.50 -0.66 -23.72
C THR A 60 1.35 -0.49 -24.98
N LEU A 61 2.01 0.67 -25.11
CA LEU A 61 2.92 1.01 -26.20
C LEU A 61 4.14 1.77 -25.66
N GLY A 62 5.30 1.53 -26.27
CA GLY A 62 6.56 2.18 -25.90
C GLY A 62 7.16 1.62 -24.61
N SER A 63 7.74 2.49 -23.77
CA SER A 63 8.50 2.10 -22.57
C SER A 63 8.12 2.90 -21.33
N ILE A 64 8.49 2.39 -20.14
CA ILE A 64 8.32 3.08 -18.85
C ILE A 64 9.68 3.19 -18.16
N THR A 65 10.04 4.41 -17.75
CA THR A 65 11.27 4.78 -17.04
C THR A 65 10.94 5.56 -15.76
N ASN A 66 11.97 5.96 -15.00
CA ASN A 66 11.86 6.83 -13.82
C ASN A 66 10.81 6.37 -12.79
N LYS A 67 10.76 5.07 -12.54
CA LYS A 67 9.83 4.44 -11.60
C LYS A 67 10.24 4.83 -10.19
N SER A 68 9.34 5.43 -9.43
CA SER A 68 9.54 5.75 -8.03
C SER A 68 8.29 5.45 -7.22
N VAL A 69 8.50 5.06 -5.97
CA VAL A 69 7.44 4.83 -5.00
C VAL A 69 7.76 5.64 -3.76
N THR A 70 6.83 6.48 -3.33
CA THR A 70 6.94 7.27 -2.10
C THR A 70 5.71 7.04 -1.25
N ILE A 71 5.90 6.82 0.05
CA ILE A 71 4.80 6.70 1.00
C ILE A 71 4.74 7.99 1.82
N THR A 72 3.63 8.70 1.73
CA THR A 72 3.44 10.00 2.40
C THR A 72 2.05 10.05 3.01
N SER A 73 1.97 10.43 4.29
CA SER A 73 0.70 10.54 5.03
C SER A 73 -0.12 9.23 5.09
N GLY A 74 0.52 8.07 4.89
CA GLY A 74 -0.15 6.76 4.88
C GLY A 74 -0.66 6.32 3.50
N ASP A 75 -0.45 7.14 2.46
CA ASP A 75 -0.78 6.83 1.08
C ASP A 75 0.48 6.45 0.29
N ALA A 76 0.35 5.56 -0.68
CA ALA A 76 1.43 5.22 -1.60
C ALA A 76 1.27 6.01 -2.91
N HIS A 77 2.33 6.68 -3.32
CA HIS A 77 2.42 7.44 -4.55
C HIS A 77 3.44 6.78 -5.46
N ILE A 78 2.99 6.31 -6.62
CA ILE A 78 3.82 5.66 -7.63
C ILE A 78 3.92 6.62 -8.81
N ARG A 79 5.13 7.08 -9.10
CA ARG A 79 5.39 7.98 -10.24
C ARG A 79 6.26 7.26 -11.25
N PHE A 80 5.98 7.50 -12.52
CA PHE A 80 6.79 6.98 -13.62
C PHE A 80 6.63 7.84 -14.87
N THR A 81 7.59 7.73 -15.78
CA THR A 81 7.53 8.38 -17.09
C THR A 81 7.26 7.32 -18.15
N ARG A 82 6.27 7.55 -19.01
CA ARG A 82 6.01 6.73 -20.18
C ARG A 82 6.55 7.43 -21.42
N HIS A 83 7.28 6.70 -22.24
CA HIS A 83 7.76 7.18 -23.54
C HIS A 83 6.99 6.51 -24.66
N ILE A 84 6.42 7.31 -25.56
CA ILE A 84 5.78 6.86 -26.80
C ILE A 84 6.42 7.65 -27.94
N GLN A 85 7.28 6.99 -28.71
CA GLN A 85 8.11 7.65 -29.72
C GLN A 85 8.89 8.83 -29.09
N ALA A 86 8.82 10.02 -29.68
CA ALA A 86 9.47 11.22 -29.15
C ALA A 86 8.75 11.87 -27.96
N LEU A 87 7.57 11.38 -27.57
CA LEU A 87 6.74 11.99 -26.52
C LEU A 87 6.98 11.32 -25.16
N SER A 88 7.06 12.15 -24.12
CA SER A 88 7.22 11.72 -22.73
C SER A 88 6.04 12.19 -21.90
N TYR A 89 5.42 11.26 -21.16
CA TYR A 89 4.27 11.52 -20.31
C TYR A 89 4.59 11.14 -18.88
N HIS A 90 4.43 12.07 -17.95
CA HIS A 90 4.53 11.79 -16.53
C HIS A 90 3.21 11.24 -16.03
N SER A 91 3.25 10.16 -15.26
CA SER A 91 2.08 9.55 -14.64
C SER A 91 2.29 9.44 -13.15
N ASN A 92 1.22 9.69 -12.40
CA ASN A 92 1.20 9.56 -10.95
C ASN A 92 -0.02 8.75 -10.52
N VAL A 93 0.23 7.67 -9.78
CA VAL A 93 -0.80 6.83 -9.18
C VAL A 93 -0.76 7.02 -7.68
N LYS A 94 -1.90 7.36 -7.09
CA LYS A 94 -2.10 7.38 -5.64
C LYS A 94 -2.90 6.14 -5.25
N ILE A 95 -2.41 5.41 -4.26
CA ILE A 95 -3.12 4.31 -3.61
C ILE A 95 -3.35 4.73 -2.16
N SER A 96 -4.61 4.67 -1.71
CA SER A 96 -4.98 4.94 -0.32
C SER A 96 -5.86 3.84 0.24
N VAL A 97 -5.86 3.70 1.57
CA VAL A 97 -6.72 2.73 2.27
C VAL A 97 -7.58 3.48 3.28
N THR A 98 -8.89 3.29 3.22
CA THR A 98 -9.82 3.94 4.15
C THR A 98 -11.00 3.02 4.42
N GLY A 99 -11.24 2.74 5.69
CA GLY A 99 -12.36 1.86 6.10
C GLY A 99 -12.27 0.47 5.47
N SER A 100 -11.07 -0.11 5.45
CA SER A 100 -10.77 -1.42 4.84
C SER A 100 -10.98 -1.50 3.32
N LYS A 101 -11.16 -0.37 2.63
CA LYS A 101 -11.25 -0.29 1.17
C LYS A 101 -9.99 0.32 0.58
N VAL A 102 -9.55 -0.21 -0.56
CA VAL A 102 -8.41 0.31 -1.33
C VAL A 102 -8.94 1.22 -2.45
N TYR A 103 -8.40 2.42 -2.55
CA TYR A 103 -8.70 3.37 -3.62
C TYR A 103 -7.46 3.59 -4.47
N VAL A 104 -7.65 3.65 -5.78
CA VAL A 104 -6.59 3.93 -6.76
C VAL A 104 -7.00 5.13 -7.59
N THR A 105 -6.18 6.17 -7.61
CA THR A 105 -6.40 7.39 -8.38
C THR A 105 -5.22 7.64 -9.30
N THR A 106 -5.46 8.01 -10.55
CA THR A 106 -4.41 8.27 -11.53
C THR A 106 -4.52 9.68 -12.09
N ASN A 107 -3.39 10.39 -12.15
CA ASN A 107 -3.22 11.64 -12.89
C ASN A 107 -2.18 11.42 -13.98
#